data_AF-A0A4Q3CLP0-F1
#
_entry.id   AF-A0A4Q3CLP0-F1
#
_cell.length_a   1.000
_cell.length_b   1.000
_cell.length_c   1.000
_cell.angle_alpha   90.00
_cell.angle_beta   90.00
_cell.angle_gamma   90.00
#
_symmetry.space_group_name_H-M   'P 1'
#
loop_
_entity.id
_entity.type
_entity.pdbx_description
1 polymer ?
#
loop_
_entity_poly.entity_id
_entity_poly.type
_entity_poly.pdbx_seq_one_letter_code
_entity_poly.pdbx_strand_id
1 'polypeptide(L)' 'VMTGVETRTSSPVRITRGKDFQSLNTAGLYPAGEGAGYAGGILSAAVDGIKVAEALALDLVG' A
#
# COMPACT_ATOMS: atom_id res chain seq x y z
N VAL A 1 2.26 -8.72 34.18
CA VAL A 1 2.05 -9.92 33.32
C VAL A 1 2.61 -9.60 31.96
N MET A 2 3.46 -10.47 31.40
CA MET A 2 3.93 -10.37 30.01
C MET A 2 3.08 -11.35 29.18
N THR A 3 2.37 -10.86 28.17
CA THR A 3 1.42 -11.65 27.38
C THR A 3 1.93 -11.83 25.96
N GLY A 4 2.60 -12.96 25.70
CA GLY A 4 3.00 -13.35 24.34
C GLY A 4 3.96 -12.40 23.61
N VAL A 5 4.25 -12.73 22.35
CA VAL A 5 5.04 -11.88 21.44
C VAL A 5 4.15 -11.45 20.28
N GLU A 6 3.99 -10.15 20.10
CA GLU A 6 3.30 -9.55 18.95
C GLU A 6 4.33 -9.16 17.88
N THR A 7 4.40 -9.90 16.78
CA THR A 7 5.44 -9.74 15.75
C THR A 7 4.94 -9.11 14.45
N ARG A 8 3.62 -8.90 14.31
CA ARG A 8 2.98 -8.43 13.08
C ARG A 8 2.39 -7.04 13.25
N THR A 9 3.20 -6.10 13.72
CA THR A 9 2.77 -4.71 13.93
C THR A 9 2.75 -3.88 12.65
N SER A 10 3.42 -4.34 11.60
CA SER A 10 3.43 -3.75 10.26
C SER A 10 3.92 -4.77 9.22
N SER A 11 3.84 -4.43 7.93
CA SER A 11 4.43 -5.27 6.89
C SER A 11 5.96 -5.34 7.04
N PRO A 12 6.54 -6.56 6.98
CA PRO A 12 7.99 -6.74 7.00
C PRO A 12 8.66 -6.38 5.67
N VAL A 13 7.88 -6.02 4.64
CA VAL A 13 8.36 -5.70 3.30
C VAL A 13 7.76 -4.38 2.79
N ARG A 14 8.47 -3.76 1.85
CA ARG A 14 7.95 -2.63 1.09
C ARG A 14 8.03 -2.94 -0.40
N ILE A 15 6.87 -3.01 -1.05
CA ILE A 15 6.78 -3.24 -2.49
C ILE A 15 6.89 -1.89 -3.18
N THR A 16 8.06 -1.55 -3.70
CA THR A 16 8.33 -0.19 -4.17
C THR A 16 7.44 0.22 -5.34
N ARG A 17 6.83 1.40 -5.20
CA ARG A 17 5.98 2.03 -6.21
C ARG A 17 6.42 3.47 -6.50
N GLY A 18 6.14 3.94 -7.71
CA GLY A 18 6.43 5.30 -8.19
C GLY A 18 5.45 6.35 -7.66
N LYS A 19 5.57 7.58 -8.17
CA LYS A 19 4.64 8.68 -7.87
C LYS A 19 3.26 8.47 -8.50
N ASP A 20 3.20 7.63 -9.52
CA ASP A 20 2.03 7.12 -10.24
C ASP A 20 1.34 5.95 -9.51
N PHE A 21 1.84 5.57 -8.33
CA PHE A 21 1.36 4.44 -7.53
C PHE A 21 1.58 3.06 -8.16
N GLN A 22 2.27 2.97 -9.31
CA GLN A 22 2.58 1.70 -9.95
C GLN A 22 3.90 1.12 -9.43
N SER A 23 4.02 -0.22 -9.45
CA SER A 23 5.27 -0.91 -9.16
C SER A 23 6.39 -0.41 -10.08
N LEU A 24 7.59 -0.22 -9.52
CA LEU A 24 8.75 0.26 -10.29
C LEU A 24 9.18 -0.67 -11.43
N ASN A 25 8.79 -1.96 -11.38
CA ASN A 25 9.23 -2.96 -12.34
C ASN A 25 8.10 -3.73 -13.03
N THR A 26 6.84 -3.42 -12.72
CA THR A 26 5.68 -4.15 -13.24
C THR A 26 4.54 -3.15 -13.49
N ALA A 27 4.39 -2.71 -14.74
CA ALA A 27 3.31 -1.81 -15.12
C ALA A 27 1.94 -2.45 -14.89
N GLY A 28 0.95 -1.64 -14.50
CA GLY A 28 -0.41 -2.07 -14.15
C GLY A 28 -0.54 -2.72 -12.76
N LEU A 29 0.55 -2.93 -12.02
CA LEU A 29 0.51 -3.38 -10.62
C LEU A 29 0.57 -2.18 -9.69
N TYR A 30 -0.40 -2.05 -8.77
CA TYR A 30 -0.50 -0.93 -7.83
C TYR A 30 -0.37 -1.41 -6.38
N PRO A 31 0.85 -1.45 -5.79
CA PRO A 31 1.03 -1.82 -4.40
C PRO A 31 0.34 -0.82 -3.47
N ALA A 32 -0.50 -1.28 -2.53
CA ALA A 32 -1.30 -0.40 -1.66
C ALA A 32 -1.46 -0.96 -0.23
N GLY A 33 -1.75 -0.06 0.71
CA GLY A 33 -2.08 -0.37 2.08
C GLY A 33 -0.92 -0.91 2.92
N GLU A 34 -1.24 -1.55 4.03
CA GLU A 34 -0.25 -2.02 5.00
C GLU A 34 0.59 -3.16 4.42
N GLY A 35 -0.02 -4.11 3.71
CA GLY A 35 0.70 -5.23 3.09
C GLY A 35 1.82 -4.79 2.13
N ALA A 36 1.61 -3.69 1.42
CA ALA A 36 2.63 -3.10 0.55
C ALA A 36 3.66 -2.20 1.27
N GLY A 37 3.44 -1.89 2.54
CA GLY A 37 4.29 -1.02 3.36
C GLY A 37 4.01 0.48 3.19
N TYR A 38 2.78 0.86 2.83
CA TYR A 38 2.36 2.26 2.63
C TYR A 38 1.30 2.75 3.63
N ALA A 39 0.85 1.90 4.54
CA ALA A 39 -0.06 2.24 5.64
C ALA A 39 0.27 1.42 6.89
N GLY A 40 -0.37 1.72 8.03
CA GLY A 40 -0.14 1.02 9.31
C GLY A 40 -1.38 0.98 10.21
N GLY A 41 -2.57 1.01 9.61
CA GLY A 41 -3.83 0.96 10.34
C GLY A 41 -5.02 1.25 9.41
N ILE A 42 -6.23 1.05 9.92
CA ILE A 42 -7.47 1.08 9.12
C ILE A 42 -7.60 2.38 8.33
N LEU A 43 -7.51 3.54 9.00
CA LEU A 43 -7.69 4.84 8.36
C LEU A 43 -6.60 5.12 7.31
N SER A 44 -5.34 4.84 7.63
CA SER A 44 -4.23 5.09 6.70
C SER A 44 -4.30 4.16 5.48
N ALA A 45 -4.73 2.91 5.67
CA ALA A 45 -4.92 1.96 4.57
C ALA A 45 -6.08 2.38 3.65
N ALA A 46 -7.18 2.88 4.22
CA ALA A 46 -8.30 3.42 3.45
C ALA A 46 -7.88 4.65 2.64
N VAL A 47 -7.14 5.59 3.25
CA VAL A 47 -6.62 6.78 2.54
C VAL A 47 -5.67 6.40 1.41
N ASP A 48 -4.80 5.41 1.63
CA ASP A 48 -3.92 4.90 0.57
C ASP A 48 -4.71 4.24 -0.56
N GLY A 49 -5.75 3.48 -0.22
CA GLY A 49 -6.66 2.86 -1.19
C GLY A 49 -7.37 3.87 -2.08
N ILE A 50 -7.85 4.98 -1.51
CA ILE A 50 -8.48 6.07 -2.30
C ILE A 50 -7.49 6.64 -3.31
N LYS A 51 -6.27 6.98 -2.88
CA LYS A 51 -5.24 7.54 -3.77
C LYS A 51 -4.85 6.59 -4.90
N VAL A 52 -4.73 5.30 -4.60
CA VAL A 52 -4.42 4.27 -5.59
C VAL A 52 -5.57 4.09 -6.57
N ALA A 53 -6.82 4.11 -6.10
CA ALA A 53 -8.00 4.03 -6.96
C ALA A 53 -8.11 5.25 -7.89
N GLU A 54 -7.83 6.46 -7.39
CA GLU A 54 -7.77 7.68 -8.21
C GLU A 54 -6.67 7.61 -9.27
N ALA A 55 -5.47 7.14 -8.90
CA ALA A 55 -4.35 6.98 -9.83
C ALA A 55 -4.64 5.93 -10.91
N LEU A 56 -5.24 4.79 -10.54
CA LEU A 56 -5.70 3.77 -11.48
C LEU A 56 -6.77 4.32 -12.42
N ALA A 57 -7.75 5.05 -11.89
CA ALA A 57 -8.79 5.64 -12.72
C ALA A 57 -8.18 6.59 -13.76
N LEU A 58 -7.27 7.48 -13.36
CA LEU A 58 -6.57 8.39 -14.26
C LEU A 58 -5.75 7.66 -15.33
N ASP A 59 -5.07 6.56 -14.98
CA ASP A 59 -4.30 5.74 -15.93
C ASP A 59 -5.19 5.04 -16.97
N LEU A 60 -6.42 4.66 -16.59
CA LEU A 60 -7.36 3.98 -17.49
C LEU A 60 -8.07 4.93 -18.47
N VAL A 61 -8.25 6.20 -18.10
CA VAL A 61 -8.93 7.20 -18.96
C VAL A 61 -7.99 8.19 -19.65
N GLY A 62 -6.71 8.25 -19.26
CA GLY A 62 -5.67 9.07 -19.91
C GLY A 62 -5.13 8.43 -21.18
#